data_AF-A0A926S9D4-F1
#
_entry.id   AF-A0A926S9D4-F1
#
_cell.length_a   1.000
_cell.length_b   1.000
_cell.length_c   1.000
_cell.angle_alpha   90.00
_cell.angle_beta   90.00
_cell.angle_gamma   90.00
#
_symmetry.space_group_name_H-M   'P 1'
#
loop_
_entity.id
_entity.type
_entity.pdbx_description
1 polymer ?
#
loop_
_entity_poly.entity_id
_entity_poly.type
_entity_poly.pdbx_seq_one_letter_code
_entity_poly.pdbx_strand_id
1 'polypeptide(L)'
;MSDHKKVSDEFSAGGQPTPETLQNLANEGFKSVINLRSVDETGVLSDEQQQAEAAGLEYVNIPLNPTQANDESVGRVLSELEELPTPIFFHCQAGGRAGALALIALATQQKLSREEVLSKAQALGINPEQPHLKHFLENLP
;
A
#
# COMPACT_ATOMS: atom_id res chain seq x y z
N MET A 1 7.83 17.90 2.31
CA MET A 1 7.80 16.93 1.20
C MET A 1 7.46 15.60 1.83
N SER A 2 6.34 14.99 1.45
CA SER A 2 5.88 13.74 2.04
C SER A 2 6.82 12.61 1.57
N ASP A 3 7.52 11.94 2.50
CA ASP A 3 8.41 10.80 2.21
C ASP A 3 7.61 9.54 1.84
N HIS A 4 6.87 9.60 0.72
CA HIS A 4 6.21 8.45 0.14
C HIS A 4 6.88 8.03 -1.18
N LYS A 5 6.89 6.72 -1.41
CA LYS A 5 7.40 6.10 -2.62
C LYS A 5 6.30 6.04 -3.67
N LYS A 6 6.44 6.79 -4.75
CA LYS A 6 5.55 6.70 -5.90
C LYS A 6 5.79 5.40 -6.67
N VAL A 7 4.77 4.55 -6.78
CA VAL A 7 4.82 3.26 -7.49
C VAL A 7 4.23 3.37 -8.89
N SER A 8 3.16 4.15 -9.04
CA SER A 8 2.56 4.58 -10.31
C SER A 8 1.93 5.96 -10.13
N ASP A 9 1.24 6.49 -11.14
CA ASP A 9 0.44 7.70 -10.99
C ASP A 9 -0.77 7.51 -10.05
N GLU A 10 -1.22 6.27 -9.90
CA GLU A 10 -2.38 5.91 -9.06
C GLU A 10 -1.97 5.39 -7.69
N PHE A 11 -0.75 4.86 -7.52
CA PHE A 11 -0.32 4.20 -6.29
C PHE A 11 0.96 4.78 -5.73
N SER A 12 0.92 5.09 -4.43
CA SER A 12 2.10 5.42 -3.64
C SER A 12 2.12 4.63 -2.34
N ALA A 13 3.29 4.45 -1.75
CA ALA A 13 3.48 3.68 -0.54
C ALA A 13 4.40 4.37 0.48
N GLY A 14 4.14 4.22 1.77
CA GLY A 14 4.96 4.82 2.83
C GLY A 14 4.88 4.12 4.18
N GLY A 15 5.65 4.64 5.14
CA GLY A 15 5.57 4.23 6.55
C GLY A 15 4.35 4.81 7.25
N GLN A 16 4.31 4.66 8.58
CA GLN A 16 3.22 5.15 9.40
C GLN A 16 3.00 6.67 9.18
N PRO A 17 1.85 7.10 8.63
CA PRO A 17 1.57 8.52 8.44
C PRO A 17 1.29 9.19 9.79
N THR A 18 1.60 10.48 9.86
CA THR A 18 1.13 11.38 10.91
C THR A 18 -0.14 12.10 10.45
N PRO A 19 -0.91 12.75 11.34
CA PRO A 19 -2.07 13.56 10.93
C PRO A 19 -1.69 14.64 9.89
N GLU A 20 -0.51 15.26 10.04
CA GLU A 20 0.00 16.24 9.07
C GLU A 20 0.31 15.60 7.72
N THR A 21 0.86 14.39 7.73
CA THR A 21 1.09 13.60 6.50
C THR A 21 -0.23 13.32 5.78
N LEU A 22 -1.28 12.92 6.49
CA LEU A 22 -2.60 12.69 5.89
C LEU A 22 -3.17 13.97 5.25
N GLN A 23 -3.08 15.11 5.92
CA GLN A 23 -3.48 16.40 5.35
C GLN A 23 -2.67 16.76 4.11
N ASN A 24 -1.35 16.56 4.13
CA ASN A 24 -0.49 16.81 2.98
C ASN A 24 -0.83 15.91 1.80
N LEU A 25 -1.11 14.62 2.03
CA LEU A 25 -1.56 13.70 0.98
C LEU A 25 -2.86 14.19 0.32
N ALA A 26 -3.84 14.63 1.11
CA ALA A 26 -5.07 15.21 0.57
C ALA A 26 -4.81 16.46 -0.29
N ASN A 27 -3.93 17.35 0.18
CA ASN A 27 -3.53 18.55 -0.56
C ASN A 27 -2.76 18.23 -1.86
N GLU A 28 -2.00 17.13 -1.87
CA GLU A 28 -1.30 16.60 -3.05
C GLU A 28 -2.25 15.90 -4.03
N GLY A 29 -3.53 15.71 -3.65
CA GLY A 29 -4.59 15.19 -4.51
C GLY A 29 -4.90 13.71 -4.32
N PHE A 30 -4.25 13.03 -3.37
CA PHE A 30 -4.64 11.67 -2.98
C PHE A 30 -6.11 11.63 -2.53
N LYS A 31 -6.76 10.50 -2.79
CA LYS A 31 -8.17 10.31 -2.51
C LYS A 31 -8.42 9.23 -1.47
N SER A 32 -7.53 8.23 -1.39
CA SER A 32 -7.71 7.10 -0.48
C SER A 32 -6.43 6.69 0.22
N VAL A 33 -6.57 6.10 1.40
CA VAL A 33 -5.51 5.54 2.23
C VAL A 33 -5.84 4.10 2.57
N ILE A 34 -4.89 3.20 2.35
CA ILE A 34 -4.97 1.80 2.75
C ILE A 34 -3.95 1.52 3.86
N ASN A 35 -4.45 1.26 5.05
CA ASN A 35 -3.65 0.84 6.20
C ASN A 35 -3.50 -0.68 6.22
N LEU A 36 -2.26 -1.16 6.07
CA LEU A 36 -1.92 -2.59 6.07
C LEU A 36 -1.48 -3.12 7.44
N ARG A 37 -1.59 -2.31 8.50
CA ARG A 37 -1.20 -2.68 9.86
C ARG A 37 -2.36 -3.30 10.61
N SER A 38 -2.04 -4.21 11.52
CA SER A 38 -2.98 -4.68 12.54
C SER A 38 -3.06 -3.70 13.71
N VAL A 39 -4.22 -3.61 14.35
CA VAL A 39 -4.48 -2.69 15.50
C VAL A 39 -3.60 -2.97 16.72
N ASP A 40 -3.08 -4.18 16.85
CA ASP A 40 -2.18 -4.63 17.91
C ASP A 40 -0.70 -4.28 17.65
N GLU A 41 -0.35 -3.73 16.49
CA GLU A 41 1.02 -3.29 16.21
C GLU A 41 1.39 -2.02 16.99
N THR A 42 2.63 -1.96 17.49
CA THR A 42 3.13 -0.79 18.23
C THR A 42 3.14 0.48 17.38
N GLY A 43 2.57 1.58 17.90
CA GLY A 43 2.59 2.88 17.23
C GLY A 43 1.56 3.01 16.11
N VAL A 44 0.48 2.22 16.15
CA VAL A 44 -0.74 2.49 15.38
C VAL A 44 -1.48 3.66 16.01
N LEU A 45 -2.02 4.54 15.19
CA LEU A 45 -2.89 5.62 15.64
C LEU A 45 -4.32 5.09 15.74
N SER A 46 -4.91 5.10 16.94
CA SER A 46 -6.26 4.58 17.17
C SER A 46 -7.35 5.38 16.46
N ASP A 47 -7.07 6.65 16.15
CA ASP A 47 -7.95 7.62 15.51
C ASP A 47 -7.55 7.90 14.04
N GLU A 48 -6.68 7.09 13.44
CA GLU A 48 -6.17 7.31 12.08
C GLU A 48 -7.28 7.43 11.03
N GLN A 49 -8.30 6.57 11.12
CA GLN A 49 -9.46 6.63 10.23
C GLN A 49 -10.13 8.00 10.32
N GLN A 50 -10.37 8.49 11.53
CA GLN A 50 -11.03 9.78 11.76
C GLN A 50 -10.17 10.94 11.23
N GLN A 51 -8.85 10.84 11.37
CA GLN A 51 -7.92 11.84 10.85
C GLN A 51 -7.85 11.83 9.31
N ALA A 52 -7.87 10.65 8.69
CA ALA A 52 -7.89 10.51 7.23
C ALA A 52 -9.20 11.06 6.65
N GLU A 53 -10.34 10.66 7.23
CA GLU A 53 -11.67 11.17 6.83
C GLU A 53 -11.79 12.68 7.04
N ALA A 54 -11.25 13.22 8.14
CA ALA A 54 -11.21 14.66 8.38
C ALA A 54 -10.32 15.43 7.38
N ALA A 55 -9.30 14.78 6.81
CA ALA A 55 -8.51 15.32 5.72
C ALA A 55 -9.20 15.19 4.34
N GLY A 56 -10.36 14.51 4.27
CA GLY A 56 -11.09 14.26 3.03
C GLY A 56 -10.60 13.05 2.24
N LEU A 57 -9.92 12.11 2.91
CA LEU A 57 -9.44 10.86 2.33
C LEU A 57 -10.38 9.72 2.72
N GLU A 58 -10.70 8.85 1.75
CA GLU A 58 -11.28 7.55 2.06
C GLU A 58 -10.25 6.68 2.76
N TYR A 59 -10.70 5.86 3.72
CA TYR A 59 -9.80 5.08 4.54
C TYR A 59 -10.27 3.63 4.64
N VAL A 60 -9.36 2.71 4.39
CA VAL A 60 -9.59 1.27 4.54
C VAL A 60 -8.44 0.65 5.33
N ASN A 61 -8.75 -0.14 6.35
CA ASN A 61 -7.76 -0.93 7.08
C ASN A 61 -7.90 -2.42 6.75
N ILE A 62 -6.89 -2.96 6.06
CA ILE A 62 -6.76 -4.40 5.77
C ILE A 62 -5.43 -4.90 6.32
N PRO A 63 -5.42 -5.43 7.55
CA PRO A 63 -4.20 -5.92 8.18
C PRO A 63 -3.50 -7.01 7.36
N LEU A 64 -2.19 -6.87 7.20
CA LEU A 64 -1.32 -7.89 6.62
C LEU A 64 -0.30 -8.39 7.61
N ASN A 65 -0.14 -9.72 7.63
CA ASN A 65 0.87 -10.37 8.43
C ASN A 65 2.28 -9.93 7.95
N PRO A 66 3.15 -9.41 8.83
CA PRO A 66 4.46 -8.94 8.41
C PRO A 66 5.44 -10.03 7.99
N THR A 67 5.21 -11.29 8.38
CA THR A 67 6.16 -12.39 8.17
C THR A 67 5.67 -13.47 7.20
N GLN A 68 4.37 -13.52 6.92
CA GLN A 68 3.76 -14.53 6.06
C GLN A 68 2.83 -13.90 5.03
N ALA A 69 2.83 -14.44 3.82
CA ALA A 69 1.88 -14.03 2.79
C ALA A 69 0.47 -14.48 3.18
N ASN A 70 -0.52 -13.63 2.95
CA ASN A 70 -1.93 -13.95 3.10
C ASN A 70 -2.69 -13.58 1.82
N ASP A 71 -2.98 -14.59 1.00
CA ASP A 71 -3.69 -14.41 -0.27
C ASP A 71 -5.11 -13.88 -0.09
N GLU A 72 -5.78 -14.22 1.01
CA GLU A 72 -7.12 -13.69 1.31
C GLU A 72 -7.04 -12.17 1.51
N SER A 73 -6.11 -11.70 2.32
CA SER A 73 -5.95 -10.27 2.57
C SER A 73 -5.47 -9.51 1.33
N VAL A 74 -4.55 -10.09 0.53
CA VAL A 74 -4.13 -9.49 -0.74
C VAL A 74 -5.33 -9.38 -1.69
N GLY A 75 -6.12 -10.45 -1.82
CA GLY A 75 -7.34 -10.46 -2.63
C GLY A 75 -8.33 -9.37 -2.19
N ARG A 76 -8.55 -9.22 -0.88
CA ARG A 76 -9.38 -8.14 -0.33
C ARG A 76 -8.84 -6.76 -0.69
N VAL A 77 -7.54 -6.53 -0.53
CA VAL A 77 -6.92 -5.25 -0.94
C VAL A 77 -7.21 -5.00 -2.42
N LEU A 78 -6.95 -5.97 -3.29
CA LEU A 78 -7.18 -5.82 -4.74
C LEU A 78 -8.65 -5.54 -5.08
N SER A 79 -9.62 -6.15 -4.38
CA SER A 79 -11.04 -5.85 -4.56
C SER A 79 -11.40 -4.44 -4.13
N GLU A 80 -10.88 -3.94 -3.01
CA GLU A 80 -11.14 -2.56 -2.57
C GLU A 80 -10.57 -1.52 -3.56
N LEU A 81 -9.48 -1.84 -4.27
CA LEU A 81 -8.92 -0.94 -5.28
C LEU A 81 -9.86 -0.70 -6.47
N GLU A 82 -10.85 -1.57 -6.70
CA GLU A 82 -11.84 -1.36 -7.76
C GLU A 82 -12.88 -0.30 -7.38
N GLU A 83 -13.12 -0.10 -6.07
CA GLU A 83 -14.12 0.83 -5.54
C GLU A 83 -13.49 2.15 -5.07
N LEU A 84 -12.24 2.11 -4.60
CA LEU A 84 -11.57 3.28 -4.03
C LEU A 84 -11.11 4.28 -5.10
N PRO A 85 -11.35 5.60 -4.89
CA PRO A 85 -10.85 6.62 -5.80
C PRO A 85 -9.31 6.70 -5.76
N THR A 86 -8.70 6.87 -6.92
CA THR A 86 -7.24 7.09 -7.08
C THR A 86 -6.91 8.59 -7.13
N PRO A 87 -5.69 9.03 -6.73
CA PRO A 87 -4.56 8.23 -6.26
C PRO A 87 -4.70 7.69 -4.83
N ILE A 88 -4.17 6.49 -4.60
CA ILE A 88 -4.23 5.73 -3.34
C ILE A 88 -2.86 5.67 -2.68
N PHE A 89 -2.83 5.93 -1.37
CA PHE A 89 -1.65 5.80 -0.54
C PHE A 89 -1.73 4.55 0.36
N PHE A 90 -0.84 3.60 0.12
CA PHE A 90 -0.68 2.42 0.97
C PHE A 90 0.31 2.74 2.09
N HIS A 91 0.02 2.30 3.31
CA HIS A 91 1.02 2.36 4.36
C HIS A 91 1.06 1.13 5.27
N CYS A 92 2.19 0.99 5.93
CA CYS A 92 2.38 0.06 7.03
C CYS A 92 3.27 0.71 8.08
N GLN A 93 3.98 -0.06 8.91
CA GLN A 93 4.91 0.53 9.88
C GLN A 93 6.06 1.30 9.22
N ALA A 94 6.77 0.66 8.28
CA ALA A 94 8.01 1.19 7.67
C ALA A 94 7.99 1.23 6.13
N GLY A 95 6.82 1.04 5.51
CA GLY A 95 6.63 1.11 4.05
C GLY A 95 7.01 -0.14 3.25
N GLY A 96 7.67 -1.13 3.85
CA GLY A 96 8.06 -2.36 3.14
C GLY A 96 6.88 -3.16 2.59
N ARG A 97 5.91 -3.52 3.44
CA ARG A 97 4.66 -4.21 3.02
C ARG A 97 3.84 -3.34 2.07
N ALA A 98 3.77 -2.04 2.34
CA ALA A 98 3.01 -1.10 1.52
C ALA A 98 3.55 -1.01 0.08
N GLY A 99 4.88 -0.90 -0.08
CA GLY A 99 5.50 -0.89 -1.40
C GLY A 99 5.30 -2.22 -2.14
N ALA A 100 5.42 -3.34 -1.44
CA ALA A 100 5.12 -4.66 -2.01
C ALA A 100 3.67 -4.75 -2.53
N LEU A 101 2.69 -4.34 -1.73
CA LEU A 101 1.28 -4.40 -2.11
C LEU A 101 0.91 -3.43 -3.23
N ALA A 102 1.42 -2.20 -3.18
CA ALA A 102 1.24 -1.23 -4.27
C ALA A 102 1.82 -1.75 -5.59
N LEU A 103 2.94 -2.50 -5.55
CA LEU A 103 3.51 -3.11 -6.75
C LEU A 103 2.70 -4.32 -7.22
N ILE A 104 2.17 -5.16 -6.31
CA ILE A 104 1.25 -6.26 -6.66
C ILE A 104 -0.02 -5.71 -7.31
N ALA A 105 -0.57 -4.63 -6.77
CA ALA A 105 -1.72 -3.93 -7.33
C ALA A 105 -1.45 -3.44 -8.77
N LEU A 106 -0.33 -2.73 -8.96
CA LEU A 106 0.09 -2.29 -10.28
C LEU A 106 0.28 -3.47 -11.25
N ALA A 107 0.94 -4.54 -10.79
CA ALA A 107 1.20 -5.73 -11.60
C ALA A 107 -0.09 -6.43 -12.03
N THR A 108 -1.08 -6.49 -11.13
CA THR A 108 -2.38 -7.09 -11.39
C THR A 108 -3.17 -6.26 -12.39
N GLN A 109 -3.24 -4.93 -12.19
CA GLN A 109 -3.96 -4.03 -13.11
C GLN A 109 -3.36 -4.02 -14.51
N GLN A 110 -2.03 -4.00 -14.63
CA GLN A 110 -1.32 -3.92 -15.91
C GLN A 110 -0.97 -5.29 -16.51
N LYS A 111 -1.33 -6.39 -15.82
CA LYS A 111 -1.01 -7.77 -16.21
C LYS A 111 0.48 -7.97 -16.51
N LEU A 112 1.32 -7.44 -15.62
CA LEU A 112 2.78 -7.47 -15.78
C LEU A 112 3.31 -8.90 -15.63
N SER A 113 4.32 -9.22 -16.42
CA SER A 113 5.11 -10.44 -16.26
C SER A 113 6.00 -10.39 -15.03
N ARG A 114 6.45 -11.56 -14.57
CA ARG A 114 7.40 -11.69 -13.46
C ARG A 114 8.65 -10.83 -13.65
N GLU A 115 9.20 -10.80 -14.86
CA GLU A 115 10.41 -10.02 -15.17
C GLU A 115 10.16 -8.51 -15.05
N GLU A 116 9.00 -8.03 -15.51
CA GLU A 116 8.62 -6.61 -15.38
C GLU A 116 8.40 -6.21 -13.92
N VAL A 117 7.77 -7.08 -13.12
CA VAL A 117 7.58 -6.83 -11.69
C VAL A 117 8.91 -6.75 -10.96
N LEU A 118 9.84 -7.67 -11.23
CA LEU A 118 11.19 -7.64 -10.65
C LEU A 118 11.96 -6.39 -11.08
N SER A 119 11.88 -6.01 -12.35
CA SER A 119 12.51 -4.79 -12.88
C SER A 119 11.96 -3.54 -12.18
N LYS A 120 10.64 -3.43 -12.01
CA LYS A 120 10.01 -2.34 -11.27
C LYS A 120 10.39 -2.36 -9.78
N ALA A 121 10.40 -3.53 -9.15
CA ALA A 121 10.81 -3.67 -7.76
C ALA A 121 12.24 -3.13 -7.56
N GLN A 122 13.17 -3.50 -8.43
CA GLN A 122 14.54 -3.00 -8.42
C GLN A 122 14.60 -1.48 -8.63
N ALA A 123 13.93 -0.96 -9.66
CA ALA A 123 13.93 0.47 -9.98
C ALA A 123 13.36 1.34 -8.85
N LEU A 124 12.35 0.83 -8.14
CA LEU A 124 11.69 1.51 -7.03
C LEU A 124 12.34 1.20 -5.67
N GLY A 125 13.38 0.35 -5.62
CA GLY A 125 13.98 -0.11 -4.36
C GLY A 125 12.98 -0.82 -3.43
N ILE A 126 12.04 -1.58 -4.00
CA ILE A 126 11.12 -2.46 -3.28
C ILE A 126 11.80 -3.82 -3.16
N ASN A 127 11.86 -4.36 -1.94
CA ASN A 127 12.47 -5.66 -1.70
C ASN A 127 11.57 -6.78 -2.25
N PRO A 128 12.01 -7.55 -3.28
CA PRO A 128 11.23 -8.67 -3.81
C PRO A 128 11.04 -9.82 -2.81
N GLU A 129 11.89 -9.89 -1.77
CA GLU A 129 11.76 -10.89 -0.69
C GLU A 129 10.71 -10.51 0.36
N GLN A 130 9.95 -9.42 0.18
CA GLN A 130 8.78 -9.17 1.02
C GLN A 130 7.80 -10.35 0.88
N PRO A 131 7.28 -10.93 1.98
CA PRO A 131 6.54 -12.20 1.95
C PRO A 131 5.45 -12.25 0.88
N HIS A 132 4.63 -11.19 0.80
CA HIS A 132 3.53 -11.09 -0.16
C HIS A 132 4.01 -10.93 -1.61
N LEU A 133 5.06 -10.13 -1.85
CA LEU A 133 5.58 -9.92 -3.20
C LEU A 133 6.30 -11.18 -3.70
N LYS A 134 7.07 -11.84 -2.83
CA LYS A 134 7.72 -13.11 -3.13
C LYS A 134 6.69 -14.17 -3.52
N HIS A 135 5.67 -14.36 -2.69
CA HIS A 135 4.60 -15.32 -2.96
C HIS A 135 3.85 -14.98 -4.26
N PHE A 136 3.55 -13.71 -4.51
CA PHE A 136 2.96 -13.27 -5.77
C PHE A 136 3.83 -13.63 -6.99
N LEU A 137 5.15 -13.37 -6.94
CA LEU A 137 6.10 -13.68 -8.01
C LEU A 137 6.26 -15.18 -8.27
N GLU A 138 6.09 -16.03 -7.24
CA GLU A 138 6.14 -17.49 -7.34
C GLU A 138 4.88 -18.07 -8.00
N ASN A 139 3.75 -17.37 -7.93
CA ASN A 139 2.46 -17.79 -8.46
C ASN A 139 2.01 -17.02 -9.71
N LEU A 140 2.82 -16.06 -10.20
CA LEU A 140 2.58 -15.40 -11.47
C LEU A 140 2.64 -16.43 -12.61
N PRO A 141 1.64 -16.43 -13.52
CA PRO A 141 1.60 -17.36 -14.66
C PRO A 141 2.72 -17.14 -15.68
#